data_AF-A0A380DUT1-F1
#
_entry.id   AF-A0A380DUT1-F1
#
_cell.length_a   1.000
_cell.length_b   1.000
_cell.length_c   1.000
_cell.angle_alpha   90.00
_cell.angle_beta   90.00
_cell.angle_gamma   90.00
#
_symmetry.space_group_name_H-M   'P 1'
#
loop_
_entity.id
_entity.type
_entity.pdbx_description
1 polymer ?
#
loop_
_entity_poly.entity_id
_entity_poly.type
_entity_poly.pdbx_seq_one_letter_code
_entity_poly.pdbx_strand_id
1 'polypeptide(L)'
;MDTKQLKQDIIDYAYTIGIDSIGFTTADPFDELKQKLEAYHANGYASGFEESDIALRTEPKLSLPTARSIIAIAVGYPNKLKGAPKSVRGDRRGLFARASWGQDYHTIMRKRLDMLAAFIESKVPDVENQIYGRYGCIIR
;
A
#
# COMPACT_ATOMS: atom_id res chain seq x y z
N MET A 1 0.31 -24.60 -12.62
CA MET A 1 -0.47 -23.36 -12.83
C MET A 1 0.42 -22.38 -13.56
N ASP A 2 -0.06 -21.75 -14.63
CA ASP A 2 0.73 -20.76 -15.37
C ASP A 2 0.78 -19.44 -14.60
N THR A 3 1.97 -19.06 -14.13
CA THR A 3 2.20 -17.81 -13.38
C THR A 3 1.83 -16.57 -14.19
N LYS A 4 1.96 -16.60 -15.52
CA LYS A 4 1.56 -15.47 -16.37
C LYS A 4 0.04 -15.31 -16.37
N GLN A 5 -0.69 -16.42 -16.51
CA GLN A 5 -2.14 -16.39 -16.44
C GLN A 5 -2.63 -15.95 -15.05
N LEU A 6 -2.04 -16.47 -13.97
CA LEU A 6 -2.37 -16.01 -12.61
C LEU A 6 -2.18 -14.49 -12.47
N LYS A 7 -1.03 -13.98 -12.91
CA LYS A 7 -0.74 -12.55 -12.83
C LYS A 7 -1.80 -11.74 -13.57
N GLN A 8 -2.23 -12.19 -14.75
CA GLN A 8 -3.28 -11.51 -15.51
C GLN A 8 -4.64 -11.59 -14.79
N ASP A 9 -5.04 -12.77 -14.29
CA ASP A 9 -6.26 -12.95 -13.50
C ASP A 9 -6.31 -12.00 -12.29
N ILE A 10 -5.18 -11.82 -11.59
CA ILE A 10 -5.06 -10.89 -10.45
C ILE A 10 -5.22 -9.44 -10.88
N ILE A 11 -4.59 -9.05 -12.00
CA ILE A 11 -4.70 -7.70 -12.55
C ILE A 11 -6.16 -7.39 -12.92
N ASP A 12 -6.80 -8.30 -13.65
CA ASP A 12 -8.17 -8.12 -14.12
C ASP A 12 -9.12 -8.01 -12.93
N TYR A 13 -9.00 -8.90 -11.94
CA TYR A 13 -9.81 -8.84 -10.73
C TYR A 13 -9.57 -7.56 -9.92
N ALA A 14 -8.32 -7.10 -9.80
CA ALA A 14 -7.99 -5.85 -9.09
C ALA A 14 -8.77 -4.65 -9.66
N TYR A 15 -8.86 -4.55 -10.99
CA TYR A 15 -9.66 -3.49 -11.63
C TYR A 15 -11.15 -3.60 -11.32
N THR A 16 -11.71 -4.82 -11.24
CA THR A 16 -13.13 -5.00 -10.90
C THR A 16 -13.49 -4.54 -9.48
N ILE A 17 -12.54 -4.57 -8.55
CA ILE A 17 -12.73 -4.14 -7.15
C ILE A 17 -12.31 -2.69 -6.90
N GLY A 18 -12.04 -1.94 -7.97
CA GLY A 18 -11.73 -0.51 -7.94
C GLY A 18 -10.32 -0.19 -7.45
N ILE A 19 -9.35 -1.07 -7.72
CA ILE A 19 -7.92 -0.71 -7.69
C ILE A 19 -7.59 -0.05 -9.03
N ASP A 20 -6.99 1.15 -9.01
CA ASP A 20 -6.71 1.91 -10.22
C ASP A 20 -5.37 1.52 -10.87
N SER A 21 -4.43 1.00 -10.09
CA SER A 21 -3.16 0.47 -10.60
C SER A 21 -2.62 -0.61 -9.68
N ILE A 22 -1.92 -1.59 -10.26
CA ILE A 22 -1.34 -2.73 -9.57
C ILE A 22 0.05 -3.04 -10.15
N GLY A 23 1.00 -3.34 -9.27
CA GLY A 23 2.38 -3.65 -9.61
C GLY A 23 2.89 -4.87 -8.86
N PHE A 24 3.92 -5.50 -9.40
CA PHE A 24 4.51 -6.73 -8.87
C PHE A 24 6.02 -6.57 -8.82
N THR A 25 6.64 -6.95 -7.69
CA THR A 25 8.10 -6.99 -7.53
C THR A 25 8.51 -8.23 -6.72
N THR A 26 9.81 -8.50 -6.64
CA THR A 26 10.35 -9.58 -5.79
C THR A 26 10.28 -9.20 -4.31
N ALA A 27 10.40 -10.21 -3.43
CA ALA A 27 10.55 -10.03 -1.98
C ALA A 27 12.03 -9.96 -1.54
N ASP A 28 12.90 -9.45 -2.42
CA ASP A 28 14.31 -9.23 -2.10
C ASP A 28 14.48 -8.00 -1.20
N PRO A 29 15.58 -7.90 -0.44
CA PRO A 29 15.86 -6.73 0.39
C PRO A 29 15.95 -5.42 -0.42
N PHE A 30 15.49 -4.33 0.19
CA PHE A 30 15.59 -2.97 -0.37
C PHE A 30 16.90 -2.30 0.07
N ASP A 31 18.05 -2.78 -0.41
CA ASP A 31 19.38 -2.35 0.07
C ASP A 31 19.64 -0.84 -0.09
N GLU A 32 19.24 -0.25 -1.22
CA GLU A 32 19.37 1.19 -1.45
C GLU A 32 18.51 2.00 -0.46
N LEU A 33 17.31 1.50 -0.13
CA LEU A 33 16.44 2.14 0.85
C LEU A 33 17.03 2.03 2.26
N LYS A 34 17.64 0.89 2.61
CA LYS A 34 18.29 0.66 3.91
C LYS A 34 19.35 1.71 4.20
N GLN A 35 20.28 1.92 3.26
CA GLN A 35 21.31 2.94 3.38
C GLN A 35 20.73 4.36 3.53
N LYS A 36 19.68 4.68 2.76
CA LYS A 36 18.99 5.97 2.87
C LYS A 36 18.29 6.17 4.22
N LEU A 37 17.67 5.12 4.77
CA LEU A 37 17.01 5.17 6.07
C LEU A 37 18.03 5.32 7.20
N GLU A 38 19.14 4.59 7.17
CA GLU A 38 20.23 4.74 8.15
C GLU A 38 20.75 6.19 8.17
N ALA A 39 21.02 6.78 7.00
CA ALA A 39 21.43 8.17 6.90
C ALA A 39 20.34 9.14 7.37
N TYR A 40 19.07 8.90 7.01
CA TYR A 40 17.93 9.71 7.45
C TYR A 40 17.77 9.73 8.98
N HIS A 41 17.93 8.58 9.63
CA HIS A 41 17.90 8.46 11.09
C HIS A 41 19.13 9.10 11.75
N ALA A 42 20.34 8.90 11.20
CA ALA A 42 21.56 9.51 11.72
C ALA A 42 21.51 11.05 11.70
N ASN A 43 20.79 11.64 10.75
CA ASN A 43 20.57 13.09 10.67
C ASN A 43 19.42 13.60 11.55
N GLY A 44 18.73 12.73 12.30
CA GLY A 44 17.63 13.12 13.19
C GLY A 44 16.36 13.57 12.46
N TYR A 45 16.14 13.11 11.23
CA TYR A 45 14.99 13.53 10.41
C TYR A 45 13.71 12.74 10.69
N ALA A 46 13.76 11.68 11.50
CA ALA A 46 12.61 10.84 11.79
C ALA A 46 11.45 11.60 12.44
N SER A 47 10.23 11.35 11.96
CA SER A 47 9.02 11.99 12.50
C SER A 47 8.51 11.33 13.79
N GLY A 48 8.88 10.06 14.01
CA GLY A 48 8.43 9.25 15.15
C GLY A 48 7.16 8.44 14.86
N PHE A 49 6.62 8.52 13.64
CA PHE A 49 5.50 7.68 13.19
C PHE A 49 5.95 6.45 12.39
N GLU A 50 7.22 6.38 12.04
CA GLU A 50 7.79 5.27 11.28
C GLU A 50 8.04 4.05 12.17
N GLU A 51 8.05 2.85 11.56
CA GLU A 51 8.65 1.68 12.20
C GLU A 51 10.13 1.98 12.52
N SER A 52 10.51 1.72 13.76
CA SER A 52 11.83 2.04 14.31
C SER A 52 12.91 1.06 13.84
N ASP A 53 12.54 -0.19 13.60
CA ASP A 53 13.45 -1.20 13.07
C ASP A 53 13.56 -1.05 11.55
N ILE A 54 14.71 -0.55 11.09
CA ILE A 54 15.01 -0.38 9.66
C ILE A 54 14.96 -1.73 8.93
N ALA A 55 15.40 -2.83 9.56
CA ALA A 55 15.40 -4.14 8.93
C ALA A 55 13.97 -4.60 8.62
N LEU A 56 13.00 -4.38 9.52
CA LEU A 56 11.58 -4.67 9.28
C LEU A 56 10.99 -3.85 8.12
N ARG A 57 11.59 -2.71 7.78
CA ARG A 57 11.15 -1.86 6.65
C ARG A 57 11.79 -2.22 5.32
N THR A 58 12.94 -2.90 5.34
CA THR A 58 13.74 -3.14 4.14
C THR A 58 13.91 -4.62 3.82
N GLU A 59 13.55 -5.53 4.72
CA GLU A 59 13.73 -6.97 4.56
C GLU A 59 12.37 -7.68 4.63
N PRO A 60 11.67 -7.85 3.48
CA PRO A 60 10.33 -8.45 3.43
C PRO A 60 10.22 -9.83 4.09
N LYS A 61 11.31 -10.59 4.12
CA LYS A 61 11.36 -11.95 4.68
C LYS A 61 11.41 -11.99 6.22
N LEU A 62 11.74 -10.89 6.90
CA LEU A 62 11.58 -10.80 8.36
C LEU A 62 10.10 -10.78 8.75
N SER A 63 9.28 -10.31 7.83
CA SER A 63 7.85 -10.13 7.94
C SER A 63 7.10 -11.41 7.55
N LEU A 64 7.37 -11.92 6.34
CA LEU A 64 6.87 -13.21 5.86
C LEU A 64 8.06 -14.04 5.35
N PRO A 65 8.59 -15.02 6.13
CA PRO A 65 9.79 -15.77 5.75
C PRO A 65 9.72 -16.50 4.41
N THR A 66 8.51 -16.88 4.00
CA THR A 66 8.23 -17.62 2.76
C THR A 66 7.99 -16.70 1.56
N ALA A 67 8.05 -15.38 1.74
CA ALA A 67 7.75 -14.39 0.71
C ALA A 67 8.61 -14.55 -0.54
N ARG A 68 7.95 -14.47 -1.70
CA ARG A 68 8.59 -14.50 -3.02
C ARG A 68 8.32 -13.25 -3.83
N SER A 69 7.17 -12.62 -3.60
CA SER A 69 6.75 -11.45 -4.35
C SER A 69 6.01 -10.46 -3.46
N ILE A 70 5.94 -9.21 -3.93
CA ILE A 70 5.15 -8.14 -3.35
C ILE A 70 4.22 -7.62 -4.43
N ILE A 71 2.94 -7.50 -4.09
CA ILE A 71 1.92 -6.83 -4.89
C ILE A 71 1.64 -5.46 -4.28
N ALA A 72 1.90 -4.41 -5.06
CA ALA A 72 1.60 -3.02 -4.71
C ALA A 72 0.33 -2.59 -5.44
N ILE A 73 -0.54 -1.84 -4.75
CA ILE A 73 -1.78 -1.33 -5.34
C ILE A 73 -1.85 0.19 -5.16
N ALA A 74 -2.55 0.86 -6.07
CA ALA A 74 -2.85 2.28 -5.97
C ALA A 74 -4.33 2.55 -6.22
N VAL A 75 -4.85 3.52 -5.47
CA VAL A 75 -6.23 3.99 -5.57
C VAL A 75 -6.19 5.51 -5.68
N GLY A 76 -6.78 6.04 -6.74
CA GLY A 76 -6.99 7.46 -6.95
C GLY A 76 -8.04 8.02 -5.99
N TYR A 77 -7.77 9.21 -5.47
CA TYR A 77 -8.72 9.98 -4.68
C TYR A 77 -8.96 11.35 -5.32
N PRO A 78 -10.11 12.01 -5.05
CA PRO A 78 -10.43 13.30 -5.65
C PRO A 78 -9.40 14.37 -5.30
N ASN A 79 -8.94 15.12 -6.30
CA ASN A 79 -7.99 16.23 -6.10
C ASN A 79 -8.65 17.62 -5.99
N LYS A 80 -9.97 17.70 -6.26
CA LYS A 80 -10.80 18.91 -6.19
C LYS A 80 -12.10 18.60 -5.46
N LEU A 81 -12.45 19.45 -4.50
CA LEU A 81 -13.74 19.39 -3.81
C LEU A 81 -14.76 20.21 -4.61
N LYS A 82 -15.78 19.57 -5.17
CA LYS A 82 -16.86 20.27 -5.89
C LYS A 82 -17.66 21.10 -4.88
N GLY A 83 -17.92 22.38 -5.22
CA GLY A 83 -18.70 23.26 -4.35
C GLY A 83 -18.00 23.66 -3.04
N ALA A 84 -16.66 23.66 -3.01
CA ALA A 84 -15.92 24.02 -1.80
C ALA A 84 -16.33 25.43 -1.29
N PRO A 85 -16.66 25.58 0.01
CA PRO A 85 -17.02 26.87 0.56
C PRO A 85 -15.82 27.83 0.48
N LYS A 86 -16.08 29.08 0.10
CA LYS A 86 -15.04 30.11 0.02
C LYS A 86 -14.69 30.60 1.42
N SER A 87 -13.40 30.75 1.70
CA SER A 87 -12.91 31.41 2.91
C SER A 87 -13.05 32.93 2.73
N VAL A 88 -13.87 33.58 3.56
CA VAL A 88 -14.14 35.03 3.47
C VAL A 88 -13.81 35.72 4.79
N ARG A 89 -13.70 37.06 4.77
CA ARG A 89 -13.49 37.84 6.00
C ARG A 89 -14.70 37.66 6.93
N GLY A 90 -14.47 37.28 8.19
CA GLY A 90 -15.53 36.99 9.16
C GLY A 90 -16.00 35.52 9.18
N ASP A 91 -15.68 34.72 8.15
CA ASP A 91 -15.92 33.27 8.10
C ASP A 91 -14.71 32.57 7.45
N ARG A 92 -13.59 32.59 8.17
CA ARG A 92 -12.32 32.00 7.70
C ARG A 92 -12.35 30.50 7.88
N ARG A 93 -11.87 29.77 6.87
CA ARG A 93 -11.83 28.30 6.85
C ARG A 93 -10.40 27.80 6.64
N GLY A 94 -10.01 26.81 7.42
CA GLY A 94 -8.86 25.95 7.13
C GLY A 94 -9.23 24.84 6.15
N LEU A 95 -8.22 24.15 5.62
CA LEU A 95 -8.41 23.01 4.73
C LEU A 95 -7.71 21.78 5.29
N PHE A 96 -8.42 20.66 5.31
CA PHE A 96 -7.80 19.36 5.49
C PHE A 96 -7.03 18.97 4.22
N ALA A 97 -5.92 18.26 4.41
CA ALA A 97 -5.19 17.65 3.30
C ALA A 97 -6.11 16.72 2.50
N ARG A 98 -5.89 16.64 1.18
CA ARG A 98 -6.73 15.87 0.26
C ARG A 98 -6.81 14.38 0.62
N ALA A 99 -5.74 13.82 1.17
CA ALA A 99 -5.68 12.44 1.65
C ALA A 99 -6.61 12.15 2.84
N SER A 100 -7.17 13.19 3.47
CA SER A 100 -8.08 13.11 4.60
C SER A 100 -9.53 13.45 4.20
N TRP A 101 -9.85 13.50 2.90
CA TRP A 101 -11.20 13.80 2.43
C TRP A 101 -12.03 12.53 2.28
N GLY A 102 -13.26 12.57 2.81
CA GLY A 102 -14.19 11.44 2.74
C GLY A 102 -13.89 10.37 3.78
N GLN A 103 -14.09 9.11 3.42
CA GLN A 103 -13.80 7.99 4.31
C GLN A 103 -12.29 7.78 4.42
N ASP A 104 -11.83 7.36 5.60
CA ASP A 104 -10.43 7.05 5.84
C ASP A 104 -9.92 6.01 4.84
N TYR A 105 -8.87 6.39 4.09
CA TYR A 105 -8.29 5.56 3.06
C TYR A 105 -7.76 4.23 3.62
N HIS A 106 -7.39 4.16 4.90
CA HIS A 106 -6.97 2.90 5.52
C HIS A 106 -8.05 1.84 5.41
N THR A 107 -9.31 2.19 5.71
CA THR A 107 -10.44 1.26 5.64
C THR A 107 -10.69 0.82 4.21
N ILE A 108 -10.62 1.75 3.26
CA ILE A 108 -10.87 1.46 1.84
C ILE A 108 -9.75 0.57 1.27
N MET A 109 -8.49 0.89 1.54
CA MET A 109 -7.33 0.12 1.09
C MET A 109 -7.35 -1.28 1.70
N ARG A 110 -7.63 -1.40 3.00
CA ARG A 110 -7.69 -2.69 3.68
C ARG A 110 -8.74 -3.60 3.07
N LYS A 111 -9.95 -3.09 2.85
CA LYS A 111 -11.03 -3.86 2.21
C LYS A 111 -10.63 -4.41 0.84
N ARG A 112 -9.95 -3.61 0.02
CA ARG A 112 -9.51 -4.04 -1.32
C ARG A 112 -8.39 -5.08 -1.25
N LEU A 113 -7.44 -4.91 -0.33
CA LEU A 113 -6.37 -5.88 -0.10
C LEU A 113 -6.94 -7.22 0.40
N ASP A 114 -7.92 -7.20 1.31
CA ASP A 114 -8.59 -8.41 1.78
C ASP A 114 -9.34 -9.12 0.63
N MET A 115 -10.04 -8.36 -0.23
CA MET A 115 -10.70 -8.91 -1.42
C MET A 115 -9.71 -9.53 -2.42
N LEU A 116 -8.55 -8.90 -2.62
CA LEU A 116 -7.50 -9.38 -3.50
C LEU A 116 -6.84 -10.64 -2.94
N ALA A 117 -6.55 -10.67 -1.64
CA ALA A 117 -6.00 -11.84 -0.96
C ALA A 117 -6.93 -13.04 -1.06
N ALA A 118 -8.22 -12.86 -0.75
CA ALA A 118 -9.22 -13.92 -0.88
C ALA A 118 -9.35 -14.46 -2.32
N PHE A 119 -9.23 -13.59 -3.32
CA PHE A 119 -9.22 -14.02 -4.71
C PHE A 119 -8.00 -14.89 -5.03
N ILE A 120 -6.81 -14.50 -4.57
CA ILE A 120 -5.57 -15.25 -4.78
C ILE A 120 -5.63 -16.61 -4.06
N GLU A 121 -6.12 -16.64 -2.82
CA GLU A 121 -6.34 -17.87 -2.04
C GLU A 121 -7.30 -18.83 -2.75
N SER A 122 -8.35 -18.31 -3.40
CA SER A 122 -9.27 -19.14 -4.18
C SER A 122 -8.64 -19.79 -5.42
N LYS A 123 -7.53 -19.24 -5.92
CA LYS A 123 -6.79 -19.72 -7.10
C LYS A 123 -5.58 -20.57 -6.73
N VAL A 124 -4.99 -20.33 -5.56
CA VAL A 124 -3.76 -20.97 -5.07
C VAL A 124 -3.98 -21.44 -3.62
N PRO A 125 -4.38 -22.71 -3.41
CA PRO A 125 -4.78 -23.20 -2.09
C PRO A 125 -3.71 -23.11 -0.99
N ASP A 126 -2.42 -23.18 -1.36
CA ASP A 126 -1.29 -23.15 -0.42
C ASP A 126 -0.57 -21.78 -0.38
N VAL A 127 -1.24 -20.72 -0.86
CA VAL A 127 -0.66 -19.37 -0.84
C VAL A 127 -0.59 -18.86 0.60
N GLU A 128 0.57 -18.33 0.96
CA GLU A 128 0.73 -17.54 2.17
C GLU A 128 0.75 -16.07 1.75
N ASN A 129 -0.07 -15.24 2.39
CA ASN A 129 -0.07 -13.82 2.16
C ASN A 129 -0.06 -13.04 3.48
N GLN A 130 0.51 -11.84 3.42
CA GLN A 130 0.49 -10.91 4.53
C GLN A 130 0.22 -9.50 4.02
N ILE A 131 -0.83 -8.89 4.56
CA ILE A 131 -1.26 -7.55 4.18
C ILE A 131 -0.54 -6.52 5.04
N TYR A 132 0.21 -5.63 4.39
CA TYR A 132 0.96 -4.56 5.04
C TYR A 132 0.28 -3.23 4.86
N GLY A 133 -0.41 -2.81 5.93
CA GLY A 133 -0.86 -1.43 6.15
C GLY A 133 -1.32 -0.71 4.88
N ARG A 134 -0.91 0.56 4.74
CA ARG A 134 -1.46 1.51 3.78
C ARG A 134 -1.25 1.17 2.29
N TYR A 135 -0.38 0.21 1.88
CA TYR A 135 0.13 0.17 0.49
C TYR A 135 0.45 -1.19 -0.18
N GLY A 136 0.36 -2.36 0.48
CA GLY A 136 0.72 -3.59 -0.23
C GLY A 136 0.40 -4.94 0.43
N CYS A 137 0.59 -6.00 -0.35
CA CYS A 137 0.46 -7.40 0.06
C CYS A 137 1.75 -8.15 -0.30
N ILE A 138 2.30 -8.92 0.64
CA ILE A 138 3.43 -9.83 0.39
C ILE A 138 2.85 -11.23 0.17
N ILE A 139 3.27 -11.90 -0.89
CA ILE A 139 2.71 -13.17 -1.32
C ILE A 139 3.82 -14.18 -1.60
N ARG A 140 3.59 -15.42 -1.18
CA ARG A 140 4.35 -16.61 -1.54
C ARG A 140 3.90 -17.20 -2.88
#